data_AF-A0A401FMY6-F1
#
_entry.id   AF-A0A401FMY6-F1
#
_cell.length_a   1.000
_cell.length_b   1.000
_cell.length_c   1.000
_cell.angle_alpha   90.00
_cell.angle_beta   90.00
_cell.angle_gamma   90.00
#
_symmetry.space_group_name_H-M   'P 1'
#
loop_
_entity.id
_entity.type
_entity.pdbx_description
1 polymer ?
#
loop_
_entity_poly.entity_id
_entity_poly.type
_entity_poly.pdbx_seq_one_letter_code
_entity_poly.pdbx_strand_id
1 'polypeptide(L)'
;MGYDDNFIQSMFEIIENMSYSANLKSKHTLSIEGQIVQDADRLDAIGAIGIARTFYFGGHFGEIMYDPRIMPRKEMDKSEYRKRNTIINHFYEKLLKLKDQMNTETAKQLAEQRQQVMLDFLDEFYDEWNGKK
;
A
#
# COMPACT_ATOMS: atom_id res chain seq x y z
N MET A 1 -6.00 31.81 -0.33
CA MET A 1 -7.33 31.17 -0.37
C MET A 1 -8.15 31.36 0.92
N GLY A 2 -7.77 32.21 1.90
CA GLY A 2 -8.71 32.68 2.94
C GLY A 2 -9.34 31.62 3.87
N TYR A 3 -8.76 30.42 3.97
CA TYR A 3 -9.21 29.39 4.91
C TYR A 3 -8.79 29.74 6.33
N ASP A 4 -9.59 29.32 7.32
CA ASP A 4 -9.27 29.51 8.73
C ASP A 4 -8.21 28.52 9.22
N ASP A 5 -7.53 28.89 10.31
CA ASP A 5 -6.41 28.13 10.86
C ASP A 5 -6.83 26.74 11.35
N ASN A 6 -8.06 26.57 11.86
CA ASN A 6 -8.53 25.28 12.34
C ASN A 6 -8.74 24.30 11.17
N PHE A 7 -9.31 24.77 10.07
CA PHE A 7 -9.42 23.97 8.85
C PHE A 7 -8.05 23.55 8.35
N ILE A 8 -7.09 24.48 8.25
CA ILE A 8 -5.73 24.20 7.82
C ILE A 8 -5.07 23.15 8.73
N GLN A 9 -5.20 23.32 10.04
CA GLN A 9 -4.67 22.38 11.03
C GLN A 9 -5.26 20.98 10.84
N SER A 10 -6.57 20.86 10.67
CA SER A 10 -7.24 19.56 10.43
C SER A 10 -6.73 18.87 9.16
N MET A 11 -6.41 19.62 8.09
CA MET A 11 -5.85 19.04 6.88
C MET A 11 -4.46 18.47 7.12
N PHE A 12 -3.59 19.19 7.83
CA PHE A 12 -2.24 18.72 8.15
C PHE A 12 -2.28 17.47 9.03
N GLU A 13 -3.19 17.41 10.00
CA GLU A 13 -3.40 16.23 10.83
C GLU A 13 -3.73 14.99 9.99
N ILE A 14 -4.58 15.13 8.96
CA ILE A 14 -4.88 14.03 8.04
C ILE A 14 -3.63 13.63 7.26
N ILE A 15 -2.98 14.58 6.57
CA ILE A 15 -1.85 14.32 5.67
C ILE A 15 -0.69 13.64 6.41
N GLU A 16 -0.36 14.11 7.62
CA GLU A 16 0.77 13.61 8.38
C GLU A 16 0.55 12.19 8.93
N ASN A 17 -0.71 11.85 9.23
CA ASN A 17 -1.07 10.61 9.93
C ASN A 17 -1.72 9.54 9.05
N MET A 18 -2.11 9.85 7.81
CA MET A 18 -2.81 8.88 6.95
C MET A 18 -1.91 7.84 6.25
N SER A 19 -0.61 8.10 6.10
CA SER A 19 0.27 7.19 5.33
C SER A 19 0.43 5.81 5.99
N TYR A 20 0.65 4.75 5.19
CA TYR A 20 0.97 3.41 5.72
C TYR A 20 2.16 3.44 6.67
N SER A 21 3.22 4.18 6.31
CA SER A 21 4.45 4.26 7.11
C SER A 21 4.27 4.95 8.47
N ALA A 22 3.29 5.84 8.60
CA ALA A 22 2.93 6.47 9.87
C ALA A 22 2.19 5.48 10.80
N ASN A 23 1.52 4.48 10.23
CA ASN A 23 0.67 3.53 10.95
C ASN A 23 1.33 2.17 11.22
N LEU A 24 2.66 2.05 11.05
CA LEU A 24 3.39 0.78 11.23
C LEU A 24 3.49 0.32 12.70
N LYS A 25 3.65 1.26 13.65
CA LYS A 25 3.80 0.95 15.09
C LYS A 25 2.53 1.20 15.89
N SER A 26 1.81 2.26 15.56
CA SER A 26 0.58 2.66 16.23
C SER A 26 -0.42 3.12 15.17
N LYS A 27 -1.64 2.58 15.22
CA LYS A 27 -2.72 3.06 14.34
C LYS A 27 -3.19 4.42 14.85
N HIS A 28 -3.08 5.44 14.01
CA HIS A 28 -3.61 6.76 14.31
C HIS A 28 -5.12 6.77 14.05
N THR A 29 -5.89 7.28 15.01
CA THR A 29 -7.32 7.53 14.81
C THR A 29 -7.48 8.83 14.02
N LEU A 30 -8.07 8.75 12.83
CA LEU A 30 -8.36 9.88 11.97
C LEU A 30 -9.82 10.31 12.09
N SER A 31 -10.12 11.56 11.74
CA SER A 31 -11.50 12.01 11.52
C SER A 31 -12.17 11.19 10.41
N ILE A 32 -13.48 11.34 10.23
CA ILE A 32 -14.21 10.64 9.16
C ILE A 32 -13.68 11.06 7.77
N GLU A 33 -13.37 12.34 7.57
CA GLU A 33 -12.75 12.86 6.36
C GLU A 33 -11.38 12.23 6.15
N GLY A 34 -10.55 12.15 7.20
CA GLY A 34 -9.24 11.52 7.12
C GLY A 34 -9.30 10.04 6.81
N GLN A 35 -10.28 9.31 7.34
CA GLN A 35 -10.55 7.91 7.02
C GLN A 35 -10.94 7.74 5.54
N ILE A 36 -11.80 8.61 5.02
CA ILE A 36 -12.23 8.58 3.61
C ILE A 36 -11.04 8.88 2.68
N VAL A 37 -10.22 9.90 3.00
CA VAL A 37 -9.04 10.24 2.20
C VAL A 37 -8.00 9.11 2.26
N GLN A 38 -7.80 8.50 3.42
CA GLN A 38 -6.92 7.34 3.58
C GLN A 38 -7.40 6.13 2.77
N ASP A 39 -8.70 5.84 2.80
CA ASP A 39 -9.29 4.75 2.01
C ASP A 39 -9.10 5.00 0.51
N ALA A 40 -9.34 6.23 0.04
CA ALA A 40 -9.16 6.59 -1.36
C ALA A 40 -7.70 6.42 -1.84
N ASP A 41 -6.72 6.93 -1.07
CA ASP A 41 -5.29 6.77 -1.36
C ASP A 41 -4.87 5.29 -1.39
N ARG A 42 -5.34 4.49 -0.42
CA ARG A 42 -5.02 3.07 -0.33
C ARG A 42 -5.68 2.25 -1.43
N LEU A 43 -6.91 2.58 -1.81
CA LEU A 43 -7.58 1.91 -2.91
C LEU A 43 -6.82 2.10 -4.23
N ASP A 44 -6.31 3.30 -4.51
CA ASP A 44 -5.49 3.57 -5.72
C ASP A 44 -4.16 2.81 -5.71
N ALA A 45 -3.63 2.50 -4.53
CA ALA A 45 -2.41 1.71 -4.38
C ALA A 45 -2.58 0.21 -4.66
N ILE A 46 -3.80 -0.31 -4.82
CA ILE A 46 -4.09 -1.75 -4.99
C ILE A 46 -4.85 -2.06 -6.28
N GLY A 47 -4.93 -3.35 -6.64
CA GLY A 47 -5.55 -3.81 -7.89
C GLY A 47 -4.64 -3.62 -9.11
N ALA A 48 -5.22 -3.65 -10.30
CA ALA A 48 -4.47 -3.53 -11.56
C ALA A 48 -3.60 -2.27 -11.64
N ILE A 49 -4.14 -1.12 -11.22
CA ILE A 49 -3.39 0.14 -11.13
C ILE A 49 -2.28 0.07 -10.09
N GLY A 50 -2.56 -0.55 -8.93
CA GLY A 50 -1.56 -0.81 -7.89
C GLY A 50 -0.38 -1.65 -8.39
N ILE A 51 -0.66 -2.72 -9.14
CA ILE A 51 0.37 -3.54 -9.81
C ILE A 51 1.23 -2.65 -10.71
N ALA A 52 0.61 -1.96 -11.67
CA ALA A 52 1.33 -1.12 -12.63
C ALA A 52 2.21 -0.06 -11.93
N ARG A 53 1.66 0.64 -10.93
CA ARG A 53 2.38 1.65 -10.15
C ARG A 53 3.57 1.06 -9.39
N THR A 54 3.42 -0.15 -8.84
CA THR A 54 4.47 -0.82 -8.07
C THR A 54 5.66 -1.17 -8.96
N PHE A 55 5.42 -1.74 -10.14
CA PHE A 55 6.49 -2.03 -11.10
C PHE A 55 7.09 -0.75 -11.72
N TYR A 56 6.26 0.25 -12.03
CA TYR A 56 6.74 1.53 -12.56
C TYR A 56 7.69 2.24 -11.59
N PHE A 57 7.29 2.32 -10.31
CA PHE A 57 8.11 2.93 -9.26
C PHE A 57 9.39 2.13 -9.02
N GLY A 58 9.28 0.80 -8.85
CA GLY A 58 10.45 -0.06 -8.64
C GLY A 58 11.43 0.00 -9.80
N GLY A 59 10.94 0.00 -11.04
CA GLY A 59 11.75 0.15 -12.25
C GLY A 59 12.46 1.51 -12.32
N HIS A 60 11.78 2.61 -12.01
CA HIS A 60 12.40 3.94 -11.93
C HIS A 60 13.58 3.98 -10.94
N PHE A 61 13.49 3.20 -9.87
CA PHE A 61 14.52 3.12 -8.83
C PHE A 61 15.53 1.99 -9.00
N GLY A 62 15.46 1.22 -10.09
CA GLY A 62 16.35 0.09 -10.35
C GLY A 62 16.23 -1.03 -9.32
N GLU A 63 15.05 -1.20 -8.72
CA GLU A 63 14.81 -2.27 -7.76
C GLU A 63 14.79 -3.64 -8.44
N ILE A 64 15.28 -4.65 -7.72
CA ILE A 64 15.19 -6.04 -8.17
C ILE A 64 13.71 -6.41 -8.23
N MET A 65 13.26 -6.90 -9.39
CA MET A 65 11.86 -7.31 -9.56
C MET A 65 11.47 -8.39 -8.56
N TYR A 66 12.22 -9.49 -8.54
CA TYR A 66 12.03 -10.62 -7.63
C TYR A 66 13.36 -11.37 -7.44
N ASP A 67 13.60 -11.86 -6.23
CA ASP A 67 14.68 -12.80 -5.91
C ASP A 67 14.15 -13.78 -4.85
N PRO A 68 14.05 -15.10 -5.16
CA PRO A 68 13.50 -16.10 -4.24
C PRO A 68 14.36 -16.28 -2.97
N ARG A 69 15.59 -15.78 -2.96
CA ARG A 69 16.49 -15.83 -1.79
C ARG A 69 16.25 -14.68 -0.82
N ILE A 70 15.50 -13.65 -1.24
CA ILE A 70 15.19 -12.48 -0.42
C ILE A 70 13.74 -12.55 0.02
N MET A 71 13.51 -12.88 1.29
CA MET A 71 12.17 -13.00 1.86
C MET A 71 11.52 -11.64 2.15
N PRO A 72 10.17 -11.54 2.09
CA PRO A 72 9.46 -10.33 2.49
C PRO A 72 9.60 -10.09 3.99
N ARG A 73 9.75 -8.82 4.38
CA ARG A 73 9.86 -8.42 5.79
C ARG A 73 8.50 -8.47 6.48
N LYS A 74 8.46 -9.01 7.70
CA LYS A 74 7.22 -9.18 8.47
C LYS A 74 6.90 -7.97 9.35
N GLU A 75 7.87 -7.59 10.18
CA GLU A 75 7.79 -6.44 11.07
C GLU A 75 8.85 -5.42 10.64
N MET A 76 8.43 -4.17 10.50
CA MET A 76 9.30 -3.09 10.06
C MET A 76 8.95 -1.84 10.86
N ASP A 77 9.98 -1.13 11.31
CA ASP A 77 9.79 0.27 11.64
C ASP A 77 9.77 1.16 10.37
N LYS A 78 9.50 2.45 10.55
CA LYS A 78 9.43 3.42 9.45
C LYS A 78 10.76 3.55 8.70
N SER A 79 11.90 3.34 9.36
CA SER A 79 13.22 3.40 8.74
C SER A 79 13.49 2.17 7.88
N GLU A 80 13.10 0.99 8.36
CA GLU A 80 13.25 -0.28 7.65
C GLU A 80 12.30 -0.36 6.46
N TYR A 81 11.05 0.07 6.62
CA TYR A 81 10.08 0.15 5.53
C TYR A 81 10.54 1.03 4.37
N ARG A 82 11.33 2.09 4.66
CA ARG A 82 11.90 2.98 3.64
C ARG A 82 13.12 2.39 2.93
N LYS A 83 13.72 1.32 3.46
CA LYS A 83 14.79 0.59 2.76
C LYS A 83 14.15 -0.24 1.65
N ARG A 84 14.71 -0.13 0.45
CA ARG A 84 14.29 -0.90 -0.72
C ARG A 84 14.51 -2.40 -0.50
N ASN A 85 13.62 -3.20 -1.07
CA ASN A 85 13.72 -4.65 -1.13
C ASN A 85 13.44 -5.05 -2.60
N THR A 86 12.75 -6.15 -2.85
CA THR A 86 12.26 -6.50 -4.19
C THR A 86 10.86 -5.95 -4.44
N ILE A 87 10.54 -5.69 -5.71
CA ILE A 87 9.22 -5.18 -6.15
C ILE A 87 8.12 -6.15 -5.70
N ILE A 88 8.31 -7.46 -5.91
CA ILE A 88 7.37 -8.50 -5.49
C ILE A 88 7.22 -8.54 -3.97
N ASN A 89 8.30 -8.40 -3.18
CA ASN A 89 8.18 -8.36 -1.72
C ASN A 89 7.32 -7.20 -1.23
N HIS A 90 7.26 -6.07 -1.96
CA HIS A 90 6.40 -4.94 -1.59
C HIS A 90 4.91 -5.30 -1.51
N PHE A 91 4.46 -6.27 -2.33
CA PHE A 91 3.09 -6.78 -2.26
C PHE A 91 2.79 -7.35 -0.87
N TYR A 92 3.68 -8.20 -0.34
CA TYR A 92 3.52 -8.85 0.97
C TYR A 92 3.84 -7.91 2.14
N GLU A 93 4.79 -7.02 1.96
CA GLU A 93 5.22 -6.09 3.00
C GLU A 93 4.15 -5.02 3.30
N LYS A 94 3.36 -4.66 2.28
CA LYS A 94 2.34 -3.61 2.36
C LYS A 94 1.04 -3.92 1.60
N LEU A 95 1.08 -4.09 0.27
CA LEU A 95 -0.13 -3.92 -0.56
C LEU A 95 -1.25 -4.90 -0.19
N LEU A 96 -0.91 -6.16 0.06
CA LEU A 96 -1.84 -7.23 0.45
C LEU A 96 -2.38 -7.07 1.89
N LYS A 97 -1.84 -6.13 2.67
CA LYS A 97 -2.33 -5.80 4.02
C LYS A 97 -3.34 -4.65 3.98
N LEU A 98 -3.43 -3.89 2.87
CA LEU A 98 -4.22 -2.67 2.84
C LEU A 98 -5.73 -2.93 2.89
N LYS A 99 -6.21 -4.03 2.31
CA LYS A 99 -7.63 -4.41 2.35
C LYS A 99 -8.17 -4.48 3.78
N ASP A 100 -7.44 -5.16 4.67
CA ASP A 100 -7.85 -5.36 6.06
C ASP A 100 -7.69 -4.08 6.91
N GLN A 101 -7.05 -3.06 6.36
CA GLN A 101 -6.83 -1.76 7.01
C GLN A 101 -7.78 -0.66 6.51
N MET A 102 -8.70 -0.97 5.59
CA MET A 102 -9.73 -0.03 5.13
C MET A 102 -10.66 0.39 6.27
N ASN A 103 -11.08 1.64 6.27
CA ASN A 103 -11.88 2.22 7.33
C ASN A 103 -13.38 2.03 7.07
N THR A 104 -13.84 2.35 5.86
CA THR A 104 -15.26 2.33 5.47
C THR A 104 -15.69 0.98 4.87
N GLU A 105 -16.96 0.62 5.04
CA GLU A 105 -17.51 -0.62 4.47
C GLU A 105 -17.44 -0.64 2.94
N THR A 106 -17.72 0.50 2.30
CA THR A 106 -17.57 0.64 0.84
C THR A 106 -16.14 0.39 0.39
N ALA A 107 -15.15 0.94 1.09
CA ALA A 107 -13.75 0.72 0.75
C ALA A 107 -13.33 -0.74 0.94
N LYS A 108 -13.80 -1.42 1.99
CA LYS A 108 -13.55 -2.85 2.21
C LYS A 108 -14.06 -3.70 1.03
N GLN A 109 -15.29 -3.44 0.58
CA GLN A 109 -15.89 -4.16 -0.55
C GLN A 109 -15.09 -3.96 -1.85
N LEU A 110 -14.69 -2.72 -2.15
CA LEU A 110 -13.87 -2.41 -3.32
C LEU A 110 -12.47 -3.02 -3.22
N ALA A 111 -11.89 -3.03 -2.02
CA ALA A 111 -10.56 -3.55 -1.77
C ALA A 111 -10.49 -5.07 -1.92
N GLU A 112 -11.57 -5.81 -1.63
CA GLU A 112 -11.62 -7.26 -1.84
C GLU A 112 -11.36 -7.64 -3.30
N GLN A 113 -12.12 -7.02 -4.22
CA GLN A 113 -11.96 -7.27 -5.65
C GLN A 113 -10.56 -6.87 -6.15
N ARG A 114 -10.05 -5.72 -5.70
CA ARG A 114 -8.70 -5.25 -6.06
C ARG A 114 -7.60 -6.14 -5.50
N GLN A 115 -7.77 -6.67 -4.29
CA GLN A 115 -6.82 -7.61 -3.70
C GLN A 115 -6.80 -8.93 -4.47
N GLN A 116 -7.96 -9.45 -4.89
CA GLN A 116 -8.01 -10.67 -5.69
C GLN A 116 -7.20 -10.54 -6.98
N VAL A 117 -7.33 -9.41 -7.70
CA VAL A 117 -6.52 -9.15 -8.91
C VAL A 117 -5.01 -9.20 -8.64
N MET A 118 -4.56 -8.72 -7.48
CA MET A 118 -3.15 -8.79 -7.11
C MET A 118 -2.70 -10.22 -6.77
N LEU A 119 -3.56 -10.99 -6.10
CA LEU A 119 -3.28 -12.39 -5.80
C LEU A 119 -3.18 -13.22 -7.09
N ASP A 120 -4.16 -13.06 -7.98
CA ASP A 120 -4.17 -13.75 -9.28
C ASP A 120 -2.91 -13.40 -10.11
N PHE A 121 -2.52 -12.13 -10.11
CA PHE A 121 -1.28 -11.69 -10.76
C PHE A 121 -0.04 -12.33 -10.15
N LEU A 122 0.06 -12.39 -8.82
CA LEU A 122 1.21 -12.99 -8.14
C LEU A 122 1.31 -14.49 -8.40
N ASP A 123 0.17 -15.20 -8.38
CA ASP A 123 0.12 -16.63 -8.68
C ASP A 123 0.60 -16.90 -10.11
N GLU A 124 0.10 -16.15 -11.10
CA GLU A 124 0.55 -16.27 -12.49
C GLU A 124 2.04 -15.92 -12.62
N PHE A 125 2.48 -14.81 -12.00
CA PHE A 125 3.88 -14.40 -11.99
C PHE A 125 4.81 -15.51 -11.47
N TYR A 126 4.42 -16.20 -10.39
CA TYR A 126 5.23 -17.29 -9.85
C TYR A 126 5.19 -18.56 -10.70
N ASP A 127 4.06 -18.87 -11.32
CA ASP A 127 3.98 -20.01 -12.24
C ASP A 127 4.88 -19.78 -13.46
N GLU A 128 4.83 -18.59 -14.06
CA GLU A 128 5.72 -18.19 -15.17
C GLU A 128 7.20 -18.18 -14.73
N TRP A 129 7.52 -17.57 -13.59
CA TRP A 129 8.89 -17.48 -13.08
C TRP A 129 9.52 -18.86 -12.83
N ASN A 130 8.72 -19.83 -12.37
CA ASN A 130 9.18 -21.18 -12.09
C ASN A 130 9.02 -22.14 -13.28
N GLY A 131 8.58 -21.65 -14.46
CA GLY A 131 8.39 -22.46 -15.66
C GLY A 131 7.31 -23.53 -15.54
N LYS A 132 6.25 -23.26 -14.76
CA LYS A 132 5.08 -24.14 -14.61
C LYS A 132 4.00 -23.87 -15.66
N LYS A 133 4.06 -22.71 -16.31
CA LYS A 133 3.24 -22.28 -17.44
C LYS A 133 4.12 -21.65 -18.51
#